data_AF-H3ATT3-F1
#
_entry.id   AF-H3ATT3-F1
#
_cell.length_a   1.000
_cell.length_b   1.000
_cell.length_c   1.000
_cell.angle_alpha   90.00
_cell.angle_beta   90.00
_cell.angle_gamma   90.00
#
_symmetry.space_group_name_H-M   'P 1'
#
loop_
_entity.id
_entity.type
_entity.pdbx_description
1 polymer ?
#
loop_
_entity_poly.entity_id
_entity_poly.type
_entity_poly.pdbx_seq_one_letter_code
_entity_poly.pdbx_strand_id
1 'polypeptide(L)'
;DVIRVIEDLEQHSDMASPRSVLELLRKASDYDDDYYRYLLGEISIPSTSLQFLTNEQKAFIQHFMRDEVNFSTENGVVLVHDGTTVAMGSVIVGIEAGLKLDNLYAVALSKDIGQASLLFHLNKSQMLMGPDGCWDSVASPQIFTLMDSPSLATNALINGGFDGVILGNYFTENRNSSPKLSSVLRTYYSTEGIAGMADMRSNFRRRNFLKTISMDSFSEQVRNSVYLVKELSKDQRIQKRSEAADGFKSFIHTAAECPAVIPRCMWEAKPYKGTPTYLQLPLHFVYIHHTYEPGQPCRTFPGCAADMRSMQRFHQVDRGWDDIGYSFVVGSDGYLYEGRGWFWQGAHTLGHNSIGYGVSFIGDYTSTLPEGFAMDLVKENFLKCAVQGSKIISSYTIYGHRQVVQTSCPGDTLFNEIKTWKGFKSTRP
;
A
#
# COMPACT_ATOMS: atom_id res chain seq x y z
N ASP A 1 1.24 2.18 20.79
CA ASP A 1 0.10 1.50 20.13
C ASP A 1 -1.02 2.52 20.01
N VAL A 2 -1.31 2.98 18.79
CA VAL A 2 -2.29 4.06 18.53
C VAL A 2 -3.69 3.66 18.99
N ILE A 3 -4.09 2.41 18.75
CA ILE A 3 -5.45 1.95 19.07
C ILE A 3 -5.67 1.96 20.59
N ARG A 4 -4.66 1.59 21.39
CA ARG A 4 -4.76 1.65 22.86
C ARG A 4 -4.98 3.08 23.37
N VAL A 5 -4.29 4.06 22.79
CA VAL A 5 -4.50 5.47 23.17
C VAL A 5 -5.93 5.91 22.84
N ILE A 6 -6.47 5.47 21.71
CA ILE A 6 -7.88 5.73 21.35
C ILE A 6 -8.84 5.02 22.32
N GLU A 7 -8.57 3.77 22.71
CA GLU A 7 -9.37 3.02 23.68
C GLU A 7 -9.42 3.70 25.05
N ASP A 8 -8.29 4.21 25.53
CA ASP A 8 -8.21 4.95 26.79
C ASP A 8 -9.02 6.27 26.72
N LEU A 9 -8.98 6.95 25.58
CA LEU A 9 -9.78 8.17 25.36
C LEU A 9 -11.28 7.86 25.36
N GLU A 10 -11.71 6.80 24.67
CA GLU A 10 -13.12 6.38 24.58
C GLU A 10 -13.73 5.91 25.91
N GLN A 11 -12.93 5.75 26.98
CA GLN A 11 -13.44 5.48 28.34
C GLN A 11 -14.00 6.74 29.02
N HIS A 12 -13.64 7.94 28.56
CA HIS A 12 -14.11 9.20 29.13
C HIS A 12 -15.48 9.57 28.56
N SER A 13 -16.43 9.98 29.42
CA SER A 13 -17.81 10.31 29.01
C SER A 13 -17.90 11.40 27.93
N ASP A 14 -17.01 12.39 28.01
CA ASP A 14 -16.95 13.50 27.05
C ASP A 14 -16.35 13.09 25.68
N MET A 15 -15.79 11.89 25.61
CA MET A 15 -15.17 11.27 24.44
C MET A 15 -15.93 10.02 23.98
N ALA A 16 -17.20 9.90 24.37
CA ALA A 16 -18.05 8.77 23.98
C ALA A 16 -18.38 8.73 22.48
N SER A 17 -18.28 9.87 21.78
CA SER A 17 -18.49 9.93 20.33
C SER A 17 -17.17 9.84 19.57
N PRO A 18 -17.10 9.09 18.45
CA PRO A 18 -15.91 9.04 17.60
C PRO A 18 -15.47 10.43 17.14
N ARG A 19 -16.42 11.34 16.87
CA ARG A 19 -16.12 12.72 16.48
C ARG A 19 -15.34 13.48 17.56
N SER A 20 -15.74 13.37 18.82
CA SER A 20 -15.05 14.03 19.94
C SER A 20 -13.60 13.54 20.05
N VAL A 21 -13.38 12.24 19.87
CA VAL A 21 -12.04 11.63 19.91
C VAL A 21 -11.18 12.17 18.77
N LEU A 22 -11.69 12.22 17.54
CA LEU A 22 -10.95 12.72 16.37
C LEU A 22 -10.59 14.21 16.52
N GLU A 23 -11.52 15.03 16.98
CA GLU A 23 -11.29 16.45 17.28
C GLU A 23 -10.23 16.63 18.39
N LEU A 24 -10.20 15.76 19.39
CA LEU A 24 -9.16 15.75 20.44
C LEU A 24 -7.79 15.36 19.90
N LEU A 25 -7.71 14.36 19.03
CA LEU A 25 -6.46 13.94 18.39
C LEU A 25 -5.86 15.07 17.55
N ARG A 26 -6.66 15.75 16.73
CA ARG A 26 -6.22 16.94 15.98
C ARG A 26 -5.77 18.08 16.90
N LYS A 27 -6.55 18.37 17.94
CA LYS A 27 -6.20 19.43 18.91
C LYS A 27 -4.89 19.14 19.64
N ALA A 28 -4.68 17.90 20.08
CA ALA A 28 -3.48 17.50 20.81
C ALA A 28 -2.21 17.50 19.95
N SER A 29 -2.37 17.24 18.64
CA SER A 29 -1.27 17.22 17.67
C SER A 29 -1.02 18.56 16.97
N ASP A 30 -1.86 19.56 17.21
CA ASP A 30 -1.88 20.81 16.43
C ASP A 30 -1.94 20.50 14.91
N TYR A 31 -2.70 19.46 14.55
CA TYR A 31 -3.00 19.03 13.18
C TYR A 31 -4.29 19.71 12.71
N ASP A 32 -4.25 21.04 12.71
CA ASP A 32 -5.40 21.92 12.51
C ASP A 32 -4.97 23.23 11.84
N ASP A 33 -4.24 23.12 10.73
CA ASP A 33 -3.85 24.28 9.92
C ASP A 33 -5.08 24.95 9.24
N ASP A 34 -4.87 26.09 8.58
CA ASP A 34 -5.95 26.81 7.91
C ASP A 34 -6.67 25.95 6.84
N TYR A 35 -5.99 24.96 6.26
CA TYR A 35 -6.59 24.03 5.30
C TYR A 35 -7.58 23.09 5.99
N TYR A 36 -7.18 22.48 7.11
CA TYR A 36 -8.06 21.59 7.87
C TYR A 36 -9.19 22.35 8.56
N ARG A 37 -8.96 23.57 9.09
CA ARG A 37 -10.05 24.40 9.62
C ARG A 37 -11.05 24.79 8.54
N TYR A 38 -10.59 25.10 7.34
CA TYR A 38 -11.50 25.42 6.23
C TYR A 38 -12.40 24.24 5.86
N LEU A 39 -11.84 23.03 5.76
CA LEU A 39 -12.57 21.86 5.26
C LEU A 39 -13.37 21.11 6.34
N LEU A 40 -12.86 21.07 7.57
CA LEU A 40 -13.46 20.33 8.68
C LEU A 40 -14.16 21.25 9.67
N GLY A 41 -13.98 22.57 9.58
CA GLY A 41 -14.47 23.53 10.55
C GLY A 41 -13.64 23.57 11.83
N GLU A 42 -13.98 24.53 12.69
CA GLU A 42 -13.35 24.73 14.00
C GLU A 42 -13.58 23.53 14.92
N ILE A 43 -12.56 23.24 15.74
CA ILE A 43 -12.63 22.19 16.77
C ILE A 43 -13.63 22.62 17.85
N SER A 44 -14.65 21.78 18.09
CA SER A 44 -15.77 22.12 18.96
C SER A 44 -15.54 21.74 20.44
N ILE A 45 -14.59 20.84 20.70
CA ILE A 45 -14.30 20.37 22.06
C ILE A 45 -13.63 21.46 22.94
N PRO A 46 -13.99 21.54 24.24
CA PRO A 46 -13.38 22.48 25.17
C PRO A 46 -11.85 22.34 25.26
N SER A 47 -11.16 23.44 25.57
CA SER A 47 -9.70 23.38 25.80
C SER A 47 -9.30 22.57 27.03
N THR A 48 -10.21 22.41 27.99
CA THR A 48 -10.03 21.53 29.16
C THR A 48 -9.94 20.05 28.78
N SER A 49 -10.45 19.62 27.62
CA SER A 49 -10.40 18.21 27.20
C SER A 49 -8.97 17.66 27.03
N LEU A 50 -7.96 18.52 26.87
CA LEU A 50 -6.55 18.10 26.86
C LEU A 50 -6.06 17.56 28.21
N GLN A 51 -6.82 17.74 29.29
CA GLN A 51 -6.51 17.16 30.61
C GLN A 51 -6.69 15.64 30.66
N PHE A 52 -7.42 15.05 29.71
CA PHE A 52 -7.61 13.60 29.61
C PHE A 52 -6.36 12.86 29.10
N LEU A 53 -5.38 13.60 28.58
CA LEU A 53 -4.15 13.05 28.03
C LEU A 53 -2.98 13.28 28.98
N THR A 54 -2.20 12.23 29.24
CA THR A 54 -0.89 12.36 29.88
C THR A 54 0.09 13.10 28.94
N ASN A 55 1.20 13.62 29.49
CA ASN A 55 2.23 14.26 28.66
C ASN A 55 2.83 13.28 27.63
N GLU A 56 2.98 12.02 28.03
CA GLU A 56 3.45 10.94 27.15
C GLU A 56 2.47 10.67 26.01
N GLN A 57 1.16 10.61 26.31
CA GLN A 57 0.13 10.44 25.28
C GLN A 57 0.08 11.64 24.33
N LYS A 58 0.22 12.88 24.84
CA LYS A 58 0.29 14.09 23.98
C LYS A 58 1.47 14.04 23.02
N ALA A 59 2.67 13.72 23.53
CA ALA A 59 3.86 13.61 22.72
C ALA A 59 3.72 12.48 21.68
N PHE A 60 3.14 11.34 22.08
CA PHE A 60 2.87 10.23 21.18
C PHE A 60 1.85 10.62 20.08
N ILE A 61 0.76 11.33 20.42
CA ILE A 61 -0.23 11.82 19.46
C ILE A 61 0.37 12.82 18.49
N GLN A 62 1.17 13.78 18.97
CA GLN A 62 1.91 14.70 18.12
C GLN A 62 2.79 13.95 17.12
N HIS A 63 3.48 12.92 17.58
CA HIS A 63 4.39 12.14 16.76
C HIS A 63 3.68 11.32 15.67
N PHE A 64 2.55 10.65 15.96
CA PHE A 64 1.88 9.82 14.93
C PHE A 64 0.93 10.59 14.01
N MET A 65 0.47 11.78 14.41
CA MET A 65 -0.46 12.58 13.59
C MET A 65 0.27 13.40 12.53
N ARG A 66 1.49 13.86 12.80
CA ARG A 66 2.25 14.73 11.89
C ARG A 66 3.11 13.91 10.95
N ASP A 67 2.58 13.72 9.75
CA ASP A 67 3.35 13.20 8.62
C ASP A 67 4.35 14.25 8.14
N GLU A 68 5.64 13.95 8.27
CA GLU A 68 6.73 14.84 7.86
C GLU A 68 7.91 14.04 7.35
N VAL A 69 8.39 14.37 6.15
CA VAL A 69 9.62 13.80 5.59
C VAL A 69 10.80 14.73 5.86
N ASN A 70 11.76 14.24 6.64
CA ASN A 70 13.03 14.90 6.91
C ASN A 70 14.18 14.10 6.27
N PHE A 71 14.76 14.64 5.20
CA PHE A 71 15.67 13.94 4.31
C PHE A 71 15.06 12.63 3.78
N SER A 72 15.51 11.47 4.25
CA SER A 72 14.98 10.16 3.88
C SER A 72 14.09 9.55 4.96
N THR A 73 13.95 10.18 6.12
CA THR A 73 13.15 9.65 7.23
C THR A 73 11.76 10.26 7.20
N GLU A 74 10.75 9.42 7.24
CA GLU A 74 9.35 9.83 7.29
C GLU A 74 8.81 9.54 8.70
N ASN A 75 8.34 10.60 9.36
CA ASN A 75 7.71 10.57 10.67
C ASN A 75 6.18 10.59 10.52
N GLY A 76 5.42 10.27 11.57
CA GLY A 76 3.95 10.26 11.49
C GLY A 76 3.34 9.00 10.88
N VAL A 77 4.17 7.98 10.63
CA VAL A 77 3.77 6.74 10.00
C VAL A 77 3.85 5.56 10.95
N VAL A 78 3.05 4.52 10.69
CA VAL A 78 3.00 3.30 11.51
C VAL A 78 3.02 2.06 10.62
N LEU A 79 3.74 1.02 11.06
CA LEU A 79 3.65 -0.31 10.49
C LEU A 79 2.32 -0.95 10.95
N VAL A 80 1.48 -1.34 10.00
CA VAL A 80 0.22 -2.05 10.29
C VAL A 80 0.37 -3.55 10.07
N HIS A 81 -0.57 -4.34 10.62
CA HIS A 81 -0.45 -5.80 10.72
C HIS A 81 -0.35 -6.53 9.37
N ASP A 82 -0.80 -5.89 8.29
CA ASP A 82 -0.73 -6.43 6.94
C ASP A 82 0.62 -6.19 6.24
N GLY A 83 1.59 -5.62 6.95
CA GLY A 83 2.96 -5.43 6.47
C GLY A 83 3.22 -4.10 5.76
N THR A 84 2.21 -3.25 5.63
CA THR A 84 2.35 -1.93 5.00
C THR A 84 2.54 -0.81 6.02
N THR A 85 3.12 0.29 5.56
CA THR A 85 3.25 1.52 6.35
C THR A 85 2.12 2.49 6.01
N VAL A 86 1.60 3.18 7.03
CA VAL A 86 0.43 4.06 6.94
C VAL A 86 0.66 5.37 7.69
N ALA A 87 0.40 6.51 7.05
CA ALA A 87 0.35 7.80 7.74
C ALA A 87 -0.96 7.92 8.52
N MET A 88 -0.88 7.91 9.85
CA MET A 88 -2.07 7.84 10.69
C MET A 88 -2.85 9.17 10.70
N GLY A 89 -2.16 10.30 10.52
CA GLY A 89 -2.80 11.60 10.34
C GLY A 89 -3.88 11.58 9.26
N SER A 90 -3.54 11.09 8.05
CA SER A 90 -4.45 10.95 6.91
C SER A 90 -5.66 10.06 7.20
N VAL A 91 -5.46 8.98 7.96
CA VAL A 91 -6.56 8.09 8.40
C VAL A 91 -7.53 8.85 9.28
N ILE A 92 -7.03 9.53 10.31
CA ILE A 92 -7.82 10.24 11.32
C ILE A 92 -8.64 11.37 10.67
N VAL A 93 -8.00 12.20 9.84
CA VAL A 93 -8.74 13.31 9.19
C VAL A 93 -9.72 12.81 8.12
N GLY A 94 -9.43 11.70 7.44
CA GLY A 94 -10.38 11.07 6.51
C GLY A 94 -11.64 10.55 7.22
N ILE A 95 -11.48 9.92 8.39
CA ILE A 95 -12.63 9.47 9.20
C ILE A 95 -13.47 10.65 9.66
N GLU A 96 -12.83 11.73 10.11
CA GLU A 96 -13.53 12.94 10.57
C GLU A 96 -14.31 13.62 9.44
N ALA A 97 -13.70 13.76 8.26
CA ALA A 97 -14.34 14.28 7.06
C ALA A 97 -15.58 13.45 6.70
N GLY A 98 -15.45 12.12 6.78
CA GLY A 98 -16.55 11.17 6.65
C GLY A 98 -17.70 11.55 7.56
N LEU A 99 -17.47 11.60 8.88
CA LEU A 99 -18.49 11.96 9.88
C LEU A 99 -19.13 13.35 9.68
N LYS A 100 -18.46 14.26 8.97
CA LYS A 100 -19.00 15.60 8.63
C LYS A 100 -19.77 15.64 7.29
N LEU A 101 -19.80 14.56 6.51
CA LEU A 101 -20.38 14.48 5.14
C LEU A 101 -19.76 15.46 4.14
N ASP A 102 -18.52 15.90 4.37
CA ASP A 102 -17.94 16.94 3.55
C ASP A 102 -16.46 16.65 3.27
N ASN A 103 -16.00 17.04 2.07
CA ASN A 103 -14.58 17.12 1.73
C ASN A 103 -13.75 15.84 1.95
N LEU A 104 -14.38 14.65 1.91
CA LEU A 104 -13.74 13.37 2.26
C LEU A 104 -12.43 13.12 1.49
N TYR A 105 -12.44 13.28 0.17
CA TYR A 105 -11.22 13.09 -0.61
C TYR A 105 -10.27 14.28 -0.46
N ALA A 106 -10.81 15.49 -0.36
CA ALA A 106 -10.06 16.74 -0.20
C ALA A 106 -9.14 16.71 1.02
N VAL A 107 -9.64 16.19 2.13
CA VAL A 107 -8.95 16.11 3.42
C VAL A 107 -8.00 14.91 3.49
N ALA A 108 -8.39 13.76 2.93
CA ALA A 108 -7.64 12.52 3.13
C ALA A 108 -6.45 12.34 2.17
N LEU A 109 -6.54 12.87 0.94
CA LEU A 109 -5.59 12.50 -0.12
C LEU A 109 -5.40 13.53 -1.23
N SER A 110 -6.43 14.33 -1.53
CA SER A 110 -6.42 15.21 -2.70
C SER A 110 -5.43 16.37 -2.56
N LYS A 111 -5.19 16.87 -1.34
CA LYS A 111 -4.18 17.90 -1.07
C LYS A 111 -2.81 17.41 -1.53
N ASP A 112 -2.43 16.22 -1.08
CA ASP A 112 -1.09 15.67 -1.24
C ASP A 112 -0.83 15.27 -2.69
N ILE A 113 -1.80 14.63 -3.36
CA ILE A 113 -1.74 14.36 -4.80
C ILE A 113 -1.57 15.66 -5.60
N GLY A 114 -2.36 16.68 -5.25
CA GLY A 114 -2.33 17.96 -5.91
C GLY A 114 -0.98 18.67 -5.76
N GLN A 115 -0.47 18.74 -4.54
CA GLN A 115 0.81 19.37 -4.22
C GLN A 115 2.01 18.60 -4.80
N ALA A 116 2.01 17.27 -4.72
CA ALA A 116 3.04 16.43 -5.36
C ALA A 116 3.10 16.68 -6.87
N SER A 117 1.94 16.81 -7.51
CA SER A 117 1.88 17.11 -8.95
C SER A 117 2.43 18.48 -9.31
N LEU A 118 2.11 19.51 -8.53
CA LEU A 118 2.64 20.85 -8.73
C LEU A 118 4.17 20.86 -8.58
N LEU A 119 4.70 20.23 -7.53
CA LEU A 119 6.14 20.15 -7.32
C LEU A 119 6.85 19.41 -8.46
N PHE A 120 6.26 18.32 -8.96
CA PHE A 120 6.78 17.61 -10.12
C PHE A 120 6.81 18.49 -11.39
N HIS A 121 5.82 19.35 -11.58
CA HIS A 121 5.78 20.25 -12.73
C HIS A 121 6.77 21.42 -12.60
N LEU A 122 7.01 21.90 -11.37
CA LEU A 122 8.03 22.90 -11.09
C LEU A 122 9.46 22.34 -11.19
N ASN A 123 9.66 21.08 -10.80
CA ASN A 123 10.94 20.40 -10.88
C ASN A 123 10.75 18.93 -11.27
N LYS A 124 11.12 18.60 -12.52
CA LYS A 124 10.98 17.24 -13.08
C LYS A 124 11.91 16.21 -12.44
N SER A 125 12.83 16.61 -11.55
CA SER A 125 13.62 15.68 -10.74
C SER A 125 12.85 15.13 -9.53
N GLN A 126 11.71 15.72 -9.17
CA GLN A 126 10.87 15.24 -8.08
C GLN A 126 10.14 13.96 -8.47
N MET A 127 9.78 13.14 -7.49
CA MET A 127 8.89 12.00 -7.72
C MET A 127 7.43 12.44 -7.60
N LEU A 128 6.59 11.96 -8.51
CA LEU A 128 5.16 12.31 -8.51
C LEU A 128 4.37 11.54 -7.45
N MET A 129 4.72 10.27 -7.22
CA MET A 129 4.07 9.36 -6.26
C MET A 129 5.12 8.41 -5.68
N GLY A 130 4.86 7.92 -4.47
CA GLY A 130 5.84 7.16 -3.70
C GLY A 130 6.97 8.05 -3.20
N PRO A 131 8.12 7.50 -2.76
CA PRO A 131 8.44 6.09 -2.70
C PRO A 131 7.80 5.39 -1.50
N ASP A 132 8.04 4.09 -1.40
CA ASP A 132 7.90 3.32 -0.17
C ASP A 132 9.21 3.36 0.63
N GLY A 133 9.22 2.70 1.77
CA GLY A 133 10.36 2.68 2.67
C GLY A 133 10.57 1.35 3.39
N CYS A 134 11.52 1.37 4.30
CA CYS A 134 11.90 0.27 5.15
C CYS A 134 11.87 0.71 6.61
N TRP A 135 11.34 -0.14 7.47
CA TRP A 135 11.56 -0.02 8.91
C TRP A 135 12.94 -0.54 9.29
N ASP A 136 13.56 0.09 10.27
CA ASP A 136 14.78 -0.37 10.92
C ASP A 136 14.61 -1.78 11.55
N SER A 137 13.41 -2.06 12.07
CA SER A 137 13.00 -3.38 12.52
C SER A 137 11.52 -3.61 12.23
N VAL A 138 11.18 -4.74 11.61
CA VAL A 138 9.77 -5.13 11.41
C VAL A 138 9.14 -5.62 12.71
N ALA A 139 9.93 -6.26 13.58
CA ALA A 139 9.47 -6.76 14.87
C ALA A 139 9.28 -5.65 15.92
N SER A 140 10.07 -4.56 15.82
CA SER A 140 10.01 -3.43 16.74
C SER A 140 10.31 -2.11 15.99
N PRO A 141 9.40 -1.66 15.11
CA PRO A 141 9.61 -0.50 14.23
C PRO A 141 9.80 0.78 15.03
N GLN A 142 10.88 1.53 14.74
CA GLN A 142 11.14 2.85 15.33
C GLN A 142 11.40 3.93 14.28
N ILE A 143 12.12 3.59 13.20
CA ILE A 143 12.51 4.55 12.16
C ILE A 143 12.11 4.00 10.80
N PHE A 144 11.28 4.75 10.07
CA PHE A 144 10.93 4.46 8.68
C PHE A 144 11.80 5.31 7.74
N THR A 145 12.50 4.64 6.83
CA THR A 145 13.40 5.29 5.87
C THR A 145 12.95 5.00 4.45
N LEU A 146 12.73 6.05 3.66
CA LEU A 146 12.37 5.98 2.25
C LEU A 146 13.48 5.32 1.43
N MET A 147 13.08 4.47 0.49
CA MET A 147 14.01 3.75 -0.40
C MET A 147 14.48 4.59 -1.60
N ASP A 148 13.79 5.67 -1.90
CA ASP A 148 14.10 6.58 -3.02
C ASP A 148 13.91 8.04 -2.57
N SER A 149 14.04 8.96 -3.52
CA SER A 149 13.86 10.39 -3.34
C SER A 149 12.46 10.71 -2.81
N PRO A 150 12.31 11.56 -1.78
CA PRO A 150 11.01 11.92 -1.23
C PRO A 150 10.02 12.49 -2.25
N SER A 151 8.74 12.24 -2.02
CA SER A 151 7.62 12.98 -2.61
C SER A 151 6.70 13.50 -1.50
N LEU A 152 5.83 14.44 -1.83
CA LEU A 152 4.71 14.83 -0.97
C LEU A 152 3.58 13.78 -0.95
N ALA A 153 3.63 12.78 -1.84
CA ALA A 153 2.66 11.69 -1.89
C ALA A 153 3.38 10.35 -1.72
N THR A 154 4.01 10.13 -0.56
CA THR A 154 4.66 8.86 -0.19
C THR A 154 3.65 7.72 -0.19
N ASN A 155 4.14 6.47 -0.26
CA ASN A 155 3.25 5.32 -0.15
C ASN A 155 2.51 5.26 1.19
N ALA A 156 3.15 5.68 2.28
CA ALA A 156 2.54 5.68 3.60
C ALA A 156 1.37 6.68 3.69
N LEU A 157 1.56 7.89 3.16
CA LEU A 157 0.52 8.88 3.05
C LEU A 157 -0.64 8.39 2.18
N ILE A 158 -0.33 7.83 1.01
CA ILE A 158 -1.35 7.30 0.10
C ILE A 158 -2.15 6.17 0.75
N ASN A 159 -1.47 5.24 1.42
CA ASN A 159 -2.11 4.15 2.16
C ASN A 159 -3.03 4.71 3.26
N GLY A 160 -2.58 5.74 4.00
CA GLY A 160 -3.37 6.42 5.02
C GLY A 160 -4.61 7.13 4.45
N GLY A 161 -4.47 7.78 3.29
CA GLY A 161 -5.60 8.41 2.61
C GLY A 161 -6.61 7.39 2.06
N PHE A 162 -6.17 6.24 1.53
CA PHE A 162 -7.07 5.15 1.17
C PHE A 162 -7.91 4.70 2.37
N ASP A 163 -7.24 4.42 3.48
CA ASP A 163 -7.87 3.92 4.70
C ASP A 163 -8.80 4.99 5.30
N GLY A 164 -8.39 6.25 5.33
CA GLY A 164 -9.21 7.39 5.77
C GLY A 164 -10.50 7.54 4.96
N VAL A 165 -10.44 7.40 3.62
CA VAL A 165 -11.63 7.45 2.76
C VAL A 165 -12.56 6.25 2.99
N ILE A 166 -12.02 5.03 3.07
CA ILE A 166 -12.80 3.81 3.29
C ILE A 166 -13.50 3.87 4.64
N LEU A 167 -12.76 4.21 5.70
CA LEU A 167 -13.28 4.26 7.05
C LEU A 167 -14.23 5.45 7.23
N GLY A 168 -13.93 6.62 6.65
CA GLY A 168 -14.85 7.76 6.66
C GLY A 168 -16.20 7.46 6.00
N ASN A 169 -16.21 6.70 4.90
CA ASN A 169 -17.45 6.21 4.30
C ASN A 169 -18.18 5.22 5.21
N TYR A 170 -17.45 4.26 5.80
CA TYR A 170 -18.04 3.31 6.75
C TYR A 170 -18.72 4.01 7.94
N PHE A 171 -18.04 4.98 8.56
CA PHE A 171 -18.60 5.77 9.66
C PHE A 171 -19.80 6.62 9.22
N THR A 172 -19.81 7.06 7.96
CA THR A 172 -20.94 7.78 7.38
C THR A 172 -22.19 6.91 7.26
N GLU A 173 -22.03 5.69 6.77
CA GLU A 173 -23.13 4.72 6.63
C GLU A 173 -23.63 4.21 7.98
N ASN A 174 -22.76 4.21 9.00
CA ASN A 174 -23.03 3.65 10.33
C ASN A 174 -23.18 4.72 11.43
N ARG A 175 -23.55 5.96 11.09
CA ARG A 175 -23.72 7.06 12.06
C ARG A 175 -24.67 6.72 13.20
N ASN A 176 -25.77 6.02 12.88
CA ASN A 176 -26.82 5.71 13.86
C ASN A 176 -26.35 4.71 14.93
N SER A 177 -25.48 3.77 14.57
CA SER A 177 -24.91 2.81 15.53
C SER A 177 -23.70 3.38 16.27
N SER A 178 -23.11 4.48 15.76
CA SER A 178 -21.96 5.18 16.34
C SER A 178 -20.89 4.22 16.88
N PRO A 179 -20.33 3.35 16.01
CA PRO A 179 -19.38 2.34 16.44
C PRO A 179 -18.14 2.98 17.06
N LYS A 180 -17.50 2.30 18.02
CA LYS A 180 -16.25 2.78 18.62
C LYS A 180 -15.14 2.85 17.56
N LEU A 181 -14.39 3.94 17.54
CA LEU A 181 -13.26 4.16 16.65
C LEU A 181 -12.19 3.09 16.85
N SER A 182 -11.85 2.79 18.10
CA SER A 182 -10.87 1.74 18.43
C SER A 182 -11.24 0.37 17.85
N SER A 183 -12.50 -0.04 18.01
CA SER A 183 -13.00 -1.33 17.56
C SER A 183 -12.99 -1.46 16.04
N VAL A 184 -13.38 -0.39 15.33
CA VAL A 184 -13.33 -0.35 13.86
C VAL A 184 -11.88 -0.41 13.36
N LEU A 185 -10.98 0.40 13.92
CA LEU A 185 -9.56 0.38 13.52
C LEU A 185 -8.91 -0.99 13.81
N ARG A 186 -9.21 -1.58 14.96
CA ARG A 186 -8.69 -2.89 15.38
C ARG A 186 -9.10 -4.00 14.43
N THR A 187 -10.35 -4.01 13.97
CA THR A 187 -10.86 -5.03 13.05
C THR A 187 -10.46 -4.77 11.59
N TYR A 188 -10.36 -3.50 11.18
CA TYR A 188 -9.89 -3.13 9.85
C TYR A 188 -8.43 -3.52 9.60
N TYR A 189 -7.55 -3.30 10.59
CA TYR A 189 -6.15 -3.70 10.51
C TYR A 189 -5.89 -5.12 11.02
N SER A 190 -6.93 -5.95 11.22
CA SER A 190 -6.77 -7.37 11.53
C SER A 190 -7.09 -8.26 10.32
N THR A 191 -7.03 -9.57 10.52
CA THR A 191 -7.46 -10.55 9.52
C THR A 191 -8.97 -10.73 9.46
N GLU A 192 -9.73 -10.17 10.40
CA GLU A 192 -11.18 -10.40 10.54
C GLU A 192 -12.01 -9.49 9.62
N GLY A 193 -11.59 -8.23 9.46
CA GLY A 193 -12.35 -7.20 8.77
C GLY A 193 -13.48 -6.61 9.62
N ILE A 194 -13.97 -5.45 9.20
CA ILE A 194 -14.96 -4.69 9.98
C ILE A 194 -16.30 -5.42 9.99
N ALA A 195 -16.89 -5.60 11.19
CA ALA A 195 -18.20 -6.24 11.38
C ALA A 195 -18.35 -7.62 10.70
N GLY A 196 -17.26 -8.38 10.61
CA GLY A 196 -17.23 -9.70 9.98
C GLY A 196 -17.20 -9.69 8.45
N MET A 197 -17.12 -8.51 7.83
CA MET A 197 -16.89 -8.36 6.39
C MET A 197 -15.41 -8.60 6.09
N ALA A 198 -15.05 -9.84 5.75
CA ALA A 198 -13.67 -10.26 5.52
C ALA A 198 -12.96 -9.54 4.36
N ASP A 199 -13.71 -8.86 3.48
CA ASP A 199 -13.18 -8.01 2.43
C ASP A 199 -12.93 -6.56 2.88
N MET A 200 -13.48 -6.13 4.02
CA MET A 200 -13.29 -4.82 4.65
C MET A 200 -12.14 -4.83 5.66
N ARG A 201 -10.95 -5.21 5.19
CA ARG A 201 -9.68 -5.14 5.93
C ARG A 201 -8.58 -4.53 5.07
N SER A 202 -7.54 -4.04 5.73
CA SER A 202 -6.54 -3.13 5.16
C SER A 202 -5.77 -3.69 3.95
N ASN A 203 -5.57 -5.01 3.87
CA ASN A 203 -4.88 -5.63 2.73
C ASN A 203 -5.67 -5.51 1.41
N PHE A 204 -6.96 -5.16 1.47
CA PHE A 204 -7.79 -4.89 0.29
C PHE A 204 -8.03 -3.40 0.04
N ARG A 205 -7.30 -2.49 0.71
CA ARG A 205 -7.55 -1.04 0.65
C ARG A 205 -7.61 -0.45 -0.76
N ARG A 206 -6.70 -0.83 -1.67
CA ARG A 206 -6.70 -0.33 -3.06
C ARG A 206 -8.00 -0.69 -3.79
N ARG A 207 -8.41 -1.96 -3.66
CA ARG A 207 -9.65 -2.48 -4.25
C ARG A 207 -10.87 -1.79 -3.64
N ASN A 208 -10.91 -1.66 -2.32
CA ASN A 208 -12.05 -1.08 -1.62
C ASN A 208 -12.15 0.43 -1.90
N PHE A 209 -11.02 1.13 -1.92
CA PHE A 209 -10.96 2.53 -2.31
C PHE A 209 -11.53 2.76 -3.70
N LEU A 210 -11.11 1.98 -4.71
CA LEU A 210 -11.63 2.08 -6.06
C LEU A 210 -13.14 1.78 -6.17
N LYS A 211 -13.69 0.97 -5.26
CA LYS A 211 -15.15 0.72 -5.16
C LYS A 211 -15.89 1.88 -4.48
N THR A 212 -15.24 2.59 -3.57
CA THR A 212 -15.85 3.67 -2.78
C THR A 212 -15.88 5.01 -3.53
N ILE A 213 -14.91 5.27 -4.40
CA ILE A 213 -14.79 6.59 -5.04
C ILE A 213 -15.64 6.76 -6.31
N SER A 214 -16.08 8.00 -6.55
CA SER A 214 -16.45 8.47 -7.88
C SER A 214 -15.23 9.14 -8.52
N MET A 215 -14.79 8.61 -9.68
CA MET A 215 -13.60 9.14 -10.39
C MET A 215 -13.73 10.62 -10.73
N ASP A 216 -14.91 11.07 -11.15
CA ASP A 216 -15.15 12.46 -11.53
C ASP A 216 -15.08 13.39 -10.31
N SER A 217 -15.80 13.02 -9.24
CA SER A 217 -15.80 13.79 -7.98
C SER A 217 -14.41 13.85 -7.36
N PHE A 218 -13.68 12.74 -7.36
CA PHE A 218 -12.34 12.71 -6.81
C PHE A 218 -11.35 13.53 -7.67
N SER A 219 -11.42 13.42 -8.99
CA SER A 219 -10.62 14.26 -9.89
C SER A 219 -10.88 15.75 -9.68
N GLU A 220 -12.15 16.12 -9.47
CA GLU A 220 -12.52 17.50 -9.16
C GLU A 220 -11.98 17.96 -7.81
N GLN A 221 -12.06 17.13 -6.76
CA GLN A 221 -11.50 17.46 -5.44
C GLN A 221 -9.97 17.61 -5.44
N VAL A 222 -9.24 16.82 -6.25
CA VAL A 222 -7.78 17.02 -6.48
C VAL A 222 -7.48 18.36 -7.13
N ARG A 223 -8.32 18.83 -8.06
CA ARG A 223 -8.13 20.16 -8.64
C ARG A 223 -8.45 21.25 -7.63
N ASN A 224 -9.54 21.10 -6.88
CA ASN A 224 -10.01 22.11 -5.93
C ASN A 224 -9.09 22.25 -4.70
N SER A 225 -8.49 21.16 -4.21
CA SER A 225 -7.52 21.20 -3.10
C SER A 225 -6.31 22.07 -3.43
N VAL A 226 -5.80 21.98 -4.67
CA VAL A 226 -4.69 22.81 -5.16
C VAL A 226 -5.04 24.30 -5.12
N TYR A 227 -6.25 24.67 -5.51
CA TYR A 227 -6.71 26.06 -5.44
C TYR A 227 -6.85 26.53 -4.00
N LEU A 228 -7.42 25.69 -3.13
CA LEU A 228 -7.56 26.06 -1.73
C LEU A 228 -6.19 26.29 -1.08
N VAL A 229 -5.22 25.40 -1.31
CA VAL A 229 -3.85 25.59 -0.83
C VAL A 229 -3.25 26.89 -1.36
N LYS A 230 -3.46 27.21 -2.64
CA LYS A 230 -3.00 28.49 -3.22
C LYS A 230 -3.60 29.70 -2.50
N GLU A 231 -4.92 29.72 -2.34
CA GLU A 231 -5.62 30.86 -1.72
C GLU A 231 -5.19 31.06 -0.27
N LEU A 232 -5.06 29.96 0.50
CA LEU A 232 -4.63 30.02 1.89
C LEU A 232 -3.15 30.40 2.05
N SER A 233 -2.26 29.87 1.18
CA SER A 233 -0.82 30.18 1.23
C SER A 233 -0.42 31.51 0.61
N LYS A 234 -1.31 32.10 -0.20
CA LYS A 234 -1.04 33.27 -1.06
C LYS A 234 0.12 33.05 -2.05
N ASP A 235 0.46 31.79 -2.38
CA ASP A 235 1.54 31.47 -3.31
C ASP A 235 1.09 31.57 -4.78
N GLN A 236 1.48 32.65 -5.45
CA GLN A 236 1.09 32.91 -6.84
C GLN A 236 1.74 32.01 -7.89
N ARG A 237 2.69 31.12 -7.51
CA ARG A 237 3.35 30.19 -8.43
C ARG A 237 2.44 29.03 -8.86
N ILE A 238 1.37 28.77 -8.11
CA ILE A 238 0.39 27.72 -8.40
C ILE A 238 -0.62 28.26 -9.44
N GLN A 239 -0.42 27.99 -10.73
CA GLN A 239 -1.22 28.63 -11.79
C GLN A 239 -2.06 27.70 -12.68
N LYS A 240 -1.83 26.37 -12.72
CA LYS A 240 -2.40 25.54 -13.81
C LYS A 240 -3.20 24.33 -13.34
N ARG A 241 -4.50 24.36 -13.65
CA ARG A 241 -5.50 23.29 -13.45
C ARG A 241 -5.12 21.95 -14.09
N SER A 242 -4.35 22.00 -15.18
CA SER A 242 -3.90 20.82 -15.93
C SER A 242 -2.91 19.98 -15.14
N GLU A 243 -2.05 20.60 -14.33
CA GLU A 243 -0.99 19.90 -13.59
C GLU A 243 -1.59 18.98 -12.52
N ALA A 244 -2.64 19.42 -11.82
CA ALA A 244 -3.36 18.59 -10.86
C ALA A 244 -4.03 17.36 -11.54
N ALA A 245 -4.50 17.49 -12.78
CA ALA A 245 -5.11 16.39 -13.52
C ALA A 245 -4.09 15.30 -13.90
N ASP A 246 -2.86 15.70 -14.24
CA ASP A 246 -1.77 14.74 -14.51
C ASP A 246 -1.38 13.97 -13.25
N GLY A 247 -1.34 14.64 -12.10
CA GLY A 247 -1.11 14.01 -10.79
C GLY A 247 -2.19 12.98 -10.45
N PHE A 248 -3.46 13.34 -10.64
CA PHE A 248 -4.57 12.40 -10.46
C PHE A 248 -4.45 11.17 -11.37
N LYS A 249 -4.16 11.38 -12.66
CA LYS A 249 -3.99 10.26 -13.60
C LYS A 249 -2.83 9.35 -13.19
N SER A 250 -1.70 9.92 -12.79
CA SER A 250 -0.58 9.15 -12.28
C SER A 250 -0.95 8.38 -11.02
N PHE A 251 -1.63 9.02 -10.07
CA PHE A 251 -2.09 8.39 -8.84
C PHE A 251 -2.94 7.15 -9.11
N ILE A 252 -3.98 7.28 -9.94
CA ILE A 252 -4.88 6.15 -10.28
C ILE A 252 -4.06 5.00 -10.83
N HIS A 253 -3.13 5.32 -11.73
CA HIS A 253 -2.29 4.32 -12.37
C HIS A 253 -1.30 3.66 -11.41
N THR A 254 -0.42 4.44 -10.78
CA THR A 254 0.74 3.93 -10.05
C THR A 254 0.41 3.46 -8.65
N ALA A 255 -0.58 4.07 -8.00
CA ALA A 255 -0.86 3.83 -6.59
C ALA A 255 -2.15 3.04 -6.35
N ALA A 256 -3.21 3.31 -7.13
CA ALA A 256 -4.51 2.66 -6.95
C ALA A 256 -4.66 1.37 -7.75
N GLU A 257 -4.26 1.34 -9.03
CA GLU A 257 -4.40 0.18 -9.90
C GLU A 257 -3.24 -0.83 -9.77
N CYS A 258 -2.02 -0.34 -9.53
CA CYS A 258 -0.87 -1.23 -9.37
C CYS A 258 -0.86 -1.97 -8.03
N PRO A 259 -0.42 -3.24 -8.02
CA PRO A 259 -0.37 -4.01 -6.80
C PRO A 259 0.67 -3.41 -5.84
N ALA A 260 0.38 -3.42 -4.54
CA ALA A 260 1.41 -3.17 -3.55
C ALA A 260 2.45 -4.29 -3.60
N VAL A 261 3.72 -3.91 -3.65
CA VAL A 261 4.85 -4.83 -3.59
C VAL A 261 5.55 -4.64 -2.25
N ILE A 262 5.56 -5.67 -1.42
CA ILE A 262 6.32 -5.70 -0.17
C ILE A 262 7.80 -5.78 -0.52
N PRO A 263 8.60 -4.74 -0.21
CA PRO A 263 10.00 -4.69 -0.60
C PRO A 263 10.84 -5.66 0.22
N ARG A 264 12.04 -5.96 -0.30
CA ARG A 264 12.98 -6.91 0.31
C ARG A 264 13.26 -6.69 1.79
N CYS A 265 13.43 -5.43 2.21
CA CYS A 265 13.71 -5.09 3.60
C CYS A 265 12.57 -5.46 4.54
N MET A 266 11.32 -5.39 4.08
CA MET A 266 10.13 -5.63 4.90
C MET A 266 9.91 -7.12 5.21
N TRP A 267 10.41 -8.02 4.37
CA TRP A 267 10.46 -9.45 4.71
C TRP A 267 11.83 -9.89 5.26
N GLU A 268 12.69 -8.92 5.59
CA GLU A 268 14.04 -9.11 6.15
C GLU A 268 14.94 -9.99 5.27
N ALA A 269 14.88 -9.75 3.96
CA ALA A 269 15.69 -10.45 2.97
C ALA A 269 17.18 -10.37 3.31
N LYS A 270 17.88 -11.50 3.21
CA LYS A 270 19.34 -11.49 3.16
C LYS A 270 19.83 -10.78 1.88
N PRO A 271 21.02 -10.16 1.92
CA PRO A 271 21.63 -9.59 0.73
C PRO A 271 21.83 -10.64 -0.37
N TYR A 272 21.82 -10.18 -1.61
CA TYR A 272 22.31 -10.96 -2.76
C TYR A 272 23.78 -11.37 -2.54
N LYS A 273 24.15 -12.60 -2.88
CA LYS A 273 25.55 -13.08 -2.83
C LYS A 273 26.20 -12.94 -4.20
N GLY A 274 27.40 -12.39 -4.26
CA GLY A 274 28.09 -12.16 -5.54
C GLY A 274 27.60 -10.91 -6.26
N THR A 275 27.76 -10.88 -7.58
CA THR A 275 27.43 -9.71 -8.41
C THR A 275 26.17 -9.99 -9.23
N PRO A 276 25.08 -9.23 -9.02
CA PRO A 276 23.84 -9.47 -9.74
C PRO A 276 23.97 -9.06 -11.22
N THR A 277 23.28 -9.79 -12.10
CA THR A 277 23.21 -9.48 -13.53
C THR A 277 21.99 -8.61 -13.82
N TYR A 278 22.21 -7.46 -14.47
CA TYR A 278 21.14 -6.54 -14.85
C TYR A 278 20.37 -7.08 -16.08
N LEU A 279 19.05 -6.96 -16.05
CA LEU A 279 18.17 -7.39 -17.13
C LEU A 279 18.14 -6.37 -18.27
N GLN A 280 18.05 -6.85 -19.51
CA GLN A 280 17.78 -5.99 -20.67
C GLN A 280 16.27 -5.81 -20.83
N LEU A 281 15.73 -4.72 -20.27
CA LEU A 281 14.31 -4.39 -20.31
C LEU A 281 13.93 -3.69 -21.64
N PRO A 282 12.66 -3.80 -22.09
CA PRO A 282 11.58 -4.61 -21.51
C PRO A 282 11.74 -6.12 -21.79
N LEU A 283 11.33 -6.95 -20.84
CA LEU A 283 11.29 -8.40 -21.02
C LEU A 283 10.09 -8.85 -21.89
N HIS A 284 10.10 -10.11 -22.30
CA HIS A 284 9.11 -10.66 -23.23
C HIS A 284 8.22 -11.74 -22.60
N PHE A 285 8.67 -12.34 -21.50
CA PHE A 285 8.03 -13.53 -20.95
C PHE A 285 7.71 -13.39 -19.46
N VAL A 286 6.66 -14.10 -19.04
CA VAL A 286 6.36 -14.37 -17.63
C VAL A 286 6.21 -15.87 -17.45
N TYR A 287 6.92 -16.41 -16.47
CA TYR A 287 6.87 -17.81 -16.09
C TYR A 287 6.12 -17.92 -14.77
N ILE A 288 4.98 -18.61 -14.77
CA ILE A 288 4.19 -18.85 -13.58
C ILE A 288 4.69 -20.11 -12.87
N HIS A 289 4.89 -19.96 -11.56
CA HIS A 289 5.34 -20.99 -10.64
C HIS A 289 4.36 -21.16 -9.48
N HIS A 290 4.46 -22.29 -8.82
CA HIS A 290 4.11 -22.44 -7.42
C HIS A 290 5.35 -22.79 -6.62
N THR A 291 5.32 -22.59 -5.30
CA THR A 291 6.47 -22.94 -4.47
C THR A 291 6.57 -24.43 -4.22
N TYR A 292 5.43 -25.14 -4.12
CA TYR A 292 5.29 -26.54 -3.67
C TYR A 292 5.79 -26.77 -2.24
N GLU A 293 6.98 -26.27 -1.89
CA GLU A 293 7.51 -26.15 -0.55
C GLU A 293 8.02 -24.70 -0.36
N PRO A 294 7.44 -23.90 0.56
CA PRO A 294 6.32 -24.23 1.45
C PRO A 294 5.03 -24.54 0.67
N GLY A 295 4.32 -25.59 1.09
CA GLY A 295 3.15 -26.12 0.38
C GLY A 295 1.80 -25.59 0.85
N GLN A 296 1.76 -24.93 2.01
CA GLN A 296 0.55 -24.28 2.52
C GLN A 296 0.54 -22.79 2.16
N PRO A 297 -0.59 -22.24 1.69
CA PRO A 297 -0.68 -20.81 1.44
C PRO A 297 -0.57 -19.99 2.72
N CYS A 298 0.31 -19.00 2.72
CA CYS A 298 0.47 -18.05 3.82
C CYS A 298 -0.61 -16.95 3.75
N ARG A 299 -1.25 -16.61 4.87
CA ARG A 299 -2.42 -15.69 4.89
C ARG A 299 -2.23 -14.44 5.75
N THR A 300 -1.05 -14.26 6.31
CA THR A 300 -0.67 -13.09 7.10
C THR A 300 0.70 -12.63 6.67
N PHE A 301 0.96 -11.33 6.77
CA PHE A 301 2.27 -10.77 6.44
C PHE A 301 3.42 -11.47 7.19
N PRO A 302 3.36 -11.72 8.52
CA PRO A 302 4.43 -12.45 9.21
C PRO A 302 4.64 -13.87 8.67
N GLY A 303 3.57 -14.57 8.30
CA GLY A 303 3.64 -15.91 7.71
C GLY A 303 4.28 -15.89 6.33
N CYS A 304 3.82 -15.01 5.45
CA CYS A 304 4.36 -14.88 4.10
C CYS A 304 5.81 -14.38 4.10
N ALA A 305 6.17 -13.46 5.00
CA ALA A 305 7.55 -13.04 5.19
C ALA A 305 8.45 -14.19 5.69
N ALA A 306 7.94 -15.06 6.57
CA ALA A 306 8.66 -16.25 7.03
C ALA A 306 8.90 -17.25 5.88
N ASP A 307 7.88 -17.47 5.04
CA ASP A 307 7.99 -18.33 3.87
C ASP A 307 8.98 -17.78 2.84
N MET A 308 8.98 -16.46 2.59
CA MET A 308 9.97 -15.78 1.76
C MET A 308 11.40 -16.01 2.27
N ARG A 309 11.64 -15.84 3.58
CA ARG A 309 12.95 -16.11 4.19
C ARG A 309 13.33 -17.58 4.11
N SER A 310 12.39 -18.50 4.30
CA SER A 310 12.62 -19.94 4.18
C SER A 310 13.07 -20.32 2.77
N MET A 311 12.35 -19.84 1.75
CA MET A 311 12.72 -20.04 0.34
C MET A 311 14.06 -19.40 -0.01
N GLN A 312 14.33 -18.18 0.46
CA GLN A 312 15.62 -17.54 0.22
C GLN A 312 16.77 -18.33 0.85
N ARG A 313 16.61 -18.78 2.10
CA ARG A 313 17.60 -19.62 2.78
C ARG A 313 17.85 -20.90 1.98
N PHE A 314 16.80 -21.62 1.59
CA PHE A 314 16.93 -22.84 0.82
C PHE A 314 17.67 -22.61 -0.50
N HIS A 315 17.33 -21.56 -1.23
CA HIS A 315 18.03 -21.19 -2.46
C HIS A 315 19.49 -20.81 -2.21
N GLN A 316 19.79 -19.98 -1.21
CA GLN A 316 21.13 -19.46 -0.98
C GLN A 316 22.08 -20.42 -0.26
N VAL A 317 21.56 -21.24 0.65
CA VAL A 317 22.35 -22.11 1.53
C VAL A 317 22.38 -23.51 0.97
N ASP A 318 21.20 -24.07 0.66
CA ASP A 318 21.09 -25.49 0.31
C ASP A 318 21.35 -25.71 -1.20
N ARG A 319 20.92 -24.78 -2.06
CA ARG A 319 21.21 -24.83 -3.52
C ARG A 319 22.43 -24.02 -3.97
N GLY A 320 23.01 -23.22 -3.08
CA GLY A 320 24.18 -22.38 -3.39
C GLY A 320 23.91 -21.27 -4.42
N TRP A 321 22.67 -20.81 -4.55
CA TRP A 321 22.32 -19.69 -5.44
C TRP A 321 22.65 -18.35 -4.79
N ASP A 322 22.68 -17.31 -5.61
CA ASP A 322 23.00 -15.97 -5.13
C ASP A 322 21.88 -15.33 -4.30
N ASP A 323 20.64 -15.73 -4.54
CA ASP A 323 19.44 -15.17 -3.90
C ASP A 323 18.23 -16.07 -4.18
N ILE A 324 17.06 -15.73 -3.61
CA ILE A 324 15.77 -16.33 -3.97
C ILE A 324 15.61 -16.39 -5.50
N GLY A 325 15.15 -17.52 -6.04
CA GLY A 325 15.15 -17.74 -7.49
C GLY A 325 14.13 -16.91 -8.26
N TYR A 326 13.01 -16.55 -7.64
CA TYR A 326 11.89 -15.86 -8.28
C TYR A 326 12.11 -14.35 -8.38
N SER A 327 11.53 -13.72 -9.40
CA SER A 327 11.49 -12.26 -9.52
C SER A 327 10.51 -11.68 -8.50
N PHE A 328 9.30 -12.26 -8.45
CA PHE A 328 8.24 -11.89 -7.52
C PHE A 328 7.53 -13.13 -6.97
N VAL A 329 6.97 -12.99 -5.77
CA VAL A 329 6.25 -14.08 -5.11
C VAL A 329 4.91 -13.55 -4.59
N VAL A 330 3.83 -14.30 -4.75
CA VAL A 330 2.48 -13.93 -4.33
C VAL A 330 2.12 -14.68 -3.05
N GLY A 331 1.72 -13.94 -2.02
CA GLY A 331 1.14 -14.49 -0.80
C GLY A 331 -0.39 -14.51 -0.85
N SER A 332 -1.00 -15.45 -0.14
CA SER A 332 -2.46 -15.48 0.06
C SER A 332 -2.94 -14.47 1.10
N ASP A 333 -2.04 -13.63 1.63
CA ASP A 333 -2.33 -12.40 2.35
C ASP A 333 -2.67 -11.22 1.41
N GLY A 334 -2.61 -11.41 0.09
CA GLY A 334 -3.05 -10.44 -0.91
C GLY A 334 -1.98 -9.47 -1.39
N TYR A 335 -0.71 -9.76 -1.09
CA TYR A 335 0.42 -8.95 -1.52
C TYR A 335 1.36 -9.68 -2.48
N LEU A 336 2.07 -8.87 -3.27
CA LEU A 336 3.22 -9.32 -4.03
C LEU A 336 4.48 -9.02 -3.21
N TYR A 337 5.39 -9.96 -3.13
CA TYR A 337 6.68 -9.83 -2.46
C TYR A 337 7.78 -9.70 -3.49
N GLU A 338 8.64 -8.72 -3.30
CA GLU A 338 9.83 -8.54 -4.13
C GLU A 338 10.83 -9.66 -3.84
N GLY A 339 11.09 -10.52 -4.83
CA GLY A 339 12.22 -11.46 -4.83
C GLY A 339 13.45 -10.74 -5.38
N ARG A 340 13.94 -11.16 -6.55
CA ARG A 340 15.00 -10.40 -7.27
C ARG A 340 14.48 -9.12 -7.93
N GLY A 341 13.16 -8.95 -8.01
CA GLY A 341 12.53 -7.72 -8.46
C GLY A 341 12.63 -7.49 -9.97
N TRP A 342 12.47 -6.22 -10.36
CA TRP A 342 12.30 -5.82 -11.76
C TRP A 342 13.57 -5.82 -12.59
N PHE A 343 14.73 -5.60 -11.97
CA PHE A 343 15.94 -5.21 -12.67
C PHE A 343 17.02 -6.30 -12.70
N TRP A 344 16.89 -7.34 -11.87
CA TRP A 344 17.92 -8.35 -11.70
C TRP A 344 17.48 -9.72 -12.21
N GLN A 345 18.40 -10.40 -12.88
CA GLN A 345 18.15 -11.72 -13.45
C GLN A 345 17.79 -12.76 -12.38
N GLY A 346 16.71 -13.51 -12.64
CA GLY A 346 16.22 -14.63 -11.84
C GLY A 346 17.10 -15.88 -11.84
N ALA A 347 16.66 -16.89 -11.09
CA ALA A 347 17.14 -18.28 -11.17
C ALA A 347 15.96 -19.29 -11.15
N HIS A 348 14.81 -18.87 -11.66
CA HIS A 348 13.54 -19.61 -11.57
C HIS A 348 13.29 -20.57 -12.74
N THR A 349 13.84 -20.31 -13.93
CA THR A 349 13.53 -21.06 -15.15
C THR A 349 14.80 -21.21 -15.99
N LEU A 350 15.40 -22.39 -15.94
CA LEU A 350 16.64 -22.71 -16.65
C LEU A 350 16.52 -22.37 -18.15
N GLY A 351 17.48 -21.61 -18.67
CA GLY A 351 17.50 -21.15 -20.07
C GLY A 351 16.66 -19.90 -20.36
N HIS A 352 15.85 -19.42 -19.40
CA HIS A 352 14.89 -18.33 -19.63
C HIS A 352 14.99 -17.16 -18.62
N ASN A 353 15.89 -17.27 -17.63
CA ASN A 353 16.03 -16.28 -16.55
C ASN A 353 16.33 -14.84 -17.01
N SER A 354 17.02 -14.66 -18.15
CA SER A 354 17.44 -13.36 -18.67
C SER A 354 16.38 -12.66 -19.54
N ILE A 355 15.30 -13.36 -19.90
CA ILE A 355 14.31 -12.88 -20.88
C ILE A 355 12.88 -12.82 -20.34
N GLY A 356 12.65 -13.26 -19.11
CA GLY A 356 11.35 -13.16 -18.47
C GLY A 356 11.37 -13.18 -16.95
N TYR A 357 10.26 -12.75 -16.37
CA TYR A 357 10.06 -12.74 -14.92
C TYR A 357 9.48 -14.07 -14.43
N GLY A 358 9.99 -14.57 -13.31
CA GLY A 358 9.40 -15.70 -12.59
C GLY A 358 8.50 -15.20 -11.48
N VAL A 359 7.20 -15.48 -11.59
CA VAL A 359 6.19 -15.14 -10.58
C VAL A 359 5.69 -16.42 -9.94
N SER A 360 5.91 -16.58 -8.63
CA SER A 360 5.55 -17.79 -7.88
C SER A 360 4.41 -17.54 -6.90
N PHE A 361 3.43 -18.44 -6.81
CA PHE A 361 2.43 -18.44 -5.75
C PHE A 361 2.87 -19.34 -4.60
N ILE A 362 2.81 -18.84 -3.36
CA ILE A 362 3.15 -19.63 -2.16
C ILE A 362 2.07 -20.68 -1.92
N GLY A 363 2.42 -21.95 -2.15
CA GLY A 363 1.57 -23.12 -1.92
C GLY A 363 1.84 -24.26 -2.90
N ASP A 364 1.15 -25.38 -2.67
CA ASP A 364 0.95 -26.44 -3.65
C ASP A 364 -0.42 -26.28 -4.31
N TYR A 365 -0.41 -26.24 -5.63
CA TYR A 365 -1.57 -25.99 -6.50
C TYR A 365 -1.73 -27.10 -7.55
N THR A 366 -1.25 -28.28 -7.19
CA THR A 366 -1.46 -29.50 -7.98
C THR A 366 -2.96 -29.82 -8.06
N SER A 367 -3.68 -29.78 -6.94
CA SER A 367 -5.10 -30.15 -6.83
C SER A 367 -6.04 -29.01 -6.42
N THR A 368 -5.52 -27.82 -6.14
CA THR A 368 -6.28 -26.64 -5.69
C THR A 368 -5.81 -25.39 -6.43
N LEU A 369 -6.64 -24.33 -6.40
CA LEU A 369 -6.26 -23.01 -6.92
C LEU A 369 -5.75 -22.10 -5.79
N PRO A 370 -4.86 -21.13 -6.11
CA PRO A 370 -4.67 -19.97 -5.25
C PRO A 370 -5.98 -19.22 -5.06
N GLU A 371 -6.07 -18.42 -4.00
CA GLU A 371 -7.20 -17.52 -3.78
C GLU A 371 -7.40 -16.59 -5.00
N GLY A 372 -8.65 -16.38 -5.42
CA GLY A 372 -8.96 -15.62 -6.63
C GLY A 372 -8.34 -14.22 -6.66
N PHE A 373 -8.38 -13.49 -5.55
CA PHE A 373 -7.76 -12.17 -5.45
C PHE A 373 -6.24 -12.20 -5.59
N ALA A 374 -5.57 -13.30 -5.21
CA ALA A 374 -4.13 -13.45 -5.36
C ALA A 374 -3.78 -13.68 -6.84
N MET A 375 -4.60 -14.46 -7.56
CA MET A 375 -4.46 -14.63 -9.01
C MET A 375 -4.74 -13.33 -9.76
N ASP A 376 -5.79 -12.60 -9.40
CA ASP A 376 -6.15 -11.31 -10.00
C ASP A 376 -5.04 -10.27 -9.82
N LEU A 377 -4.34 -10.29 -8.67
CA LEU A 377 -3.17 -9.44 -8.42
C LEU A 377 -2.11 -9.59 -9.50
N VAL A 378 -1.89 -10.81 -10.01
CA VAL A 378 -0.95 -11.06 -11.11
C VAL A 378 -1.60 -10.77 -12.46
N LYS A 379 -2.74 -11.40 -12.70
CA LYS A 379 -3.44 -11.45 -13.99
C LYS A 379 -3.90 -10.06 -14.46
N GLU A 380 -4.50 -9.28 -13.57
CA GLU A 380 -5.18 -8.02 -13.90
C GLU A 380 -4.35 -6.79 -13.51
N ASN A 381 -3.58 -6.85 -12.42
CA ASN A 381 -2.86 -5.69 -11.88
C ASN A 381 -1.37 -5.69 -12.26
N PHE A 382 -0.60 -6.70 -11.83
CA PHE A 382 0.86 -6.76 -11.98
C PHE A 382 1.29 -6.64 -13.44
N LEU A 383 0.70 -7.44 -14.35
CA LEU A 383 1.09 -7.45 -15.76
C LEU A 383 0.75 -6.14 -16.46
N LYS A 384 -0.41 -5.56 -16.16
CA LYS A 384 -0.82 -4.24 -16.67
C LYS A 384 0.21 -3.18 -16.27
N CYS A 385 0.60 -3.14 -15.00
CA CYS A 385 1.59 -2.21 -14.48
C CYS A 385 3.00 -2.47 -15.00
N ALA A 386 3.39 -3.73 -15.20
CA ALA A 386 4.67 -4.09 -15.81
C ALA A 386 4.78 -3.55 -17.25
N VAL A 387 3.70 -3.64 -18.04
CA VAL A 387 3.67 -3.12 -19.41
C VAL A 387 3.79 -1.60 -19.41
N GLN A 388 3.00 -0.95 -18.55
CA GLN A 388 2.96 0.50 -18.49
C GLN A 388 4.29 1.09 -17.97
N GLY A 389 4.94 0.42 -17.03
CA GLY A 389 6.27 0.75 -16.52
C GLY A 389 7.42 0.32 -17.44
N SER A 390 7.14 -0.14 -18.68
CA SER A 390 8.14 -0.64 -19.64
C SER A 390 9.07 -1.72 -19.08
N LYS A 391 8.57 -2.52 -18.13
CA LYS A 391 9.26 -3.68 -17.56
C LYS A 391 9.07 -4.91 -18.44
N ILE A 392 7.91 -4.99 -19.10
CA ILE A 392 7.58 -6.04 -20.05
C ILE A 392 6.89 -5.44 -21.28
N ILE A 393 7.07 -6.04 -22.45
CA ILE A 393 6.38 -5.57 -23.66
C ILE A 393 4.87 -5.84 -23.60
N SER A 394 4.06 -5.05 -24.31
CA SER A 394 2.60 -5.22 -24.32
C SER A 394 2.12 -6.55 -24.95
N SER A 395 2.94 -7.16 -25.82
CA SER A 395 2.69 -8.47 -26.43
C SER A 395 3.40 -9.61 -25.69
N TYR A 396 3.58 -9.48 -24.38
CA TYR A 396 4.24 -10.49 -23.56
C TYR A 396 3.58 -11.86 -23.70
N THR A 397 4.34 -12.90 -23.39
CA THR A 397 3.85 -14.28 -23.34
C THR A 397 3.92 -14.86 -21.94
N ILE A 398 2.85 -15.51 -21.51
CA ILE A 398 2.78 -16.26 -20.25
C ILE A 398 2.98 -17.75 -20.55
N TYR A 399 3.87 -18.36 -19.78
CA TYR A 399 4.06 -19.81 -19.73
C TYR A 399 3.99 -20.31 -18.28
N GLY A 400 3.46 -21.51 -18.08
CA GLY A 400 3.74 -22.27 -16.86
C GLY A 400 5.16 -22.86 -16.91
N HIS A 401 5.84 -22.96 -15.78
CA HIS A 401 7.22 -23.47 -15.72
C HIS A 401 7.41 -24.81 -16.49
N ARG A 402 6.47 -25.75 -16.34
CA ARG A 402 6.43 -27.05 -17.05
C ARG A 402 6.51 -26.94 -18.58
N GLN A 403 6.10 -25.81 -19.16
CA GLN A 403 6.12 -25.63 -20.60
C GLN A 403 7.54 -25.46 -21.14
N VAL A 404 8.54 -25.12 -20.33
CA VAL A 404 9.90 -24.86 -20.81
C VAL A 404 10.98 -25.67 -20.08
N VAL A 405 10.66 -26.23 -18.91
CA VAL A 405 11.54 -27.10 -18.13
C VAL A 405 10.79 -28.37 -17.74
N GLN A 406 11.50 -29.49 -17.56
CA GLN A 406 10.91 -30.75 -17.09
C GLN A 406 10.57 -30.65 -15.60
N THR A 407 9.33 -30.29 -15.28
CA THR A 407 8.81 -30.12 -13.91
C THR A 407 7.28 -30.23 -13.91
N SER A 408 6.68 -30.53 -12.75
CA SER A 408 5.24 -30.42 -12.52
C SER A 408 4.81 -28.99 -12.16
N CYS A 409 5.72 -28.07 -11.88
CA CYS A 409 5.39 -26.67 -11.58
C CYS A 409 4.65 -26.00 -12.77
N PRO A 410 3.57 -25.21 -12.57
CA PRO A 410 3.05 -24.65 -11.31
C PRO A 410 1.95 -25.49 -10.61
N GLY A 411 1.92 -26.81 -10.80
CA GLY A 411 0.80 -27.66 -10.36
C GLY A 411 -0.33 -27.72 -11.39
N ASP A 412 -1.03 -28.85 -11.47
CA ASP A 412 -1.99 -29.13 -12.55
C ASP A 412 -3.18 -28.18 -12.55
N THR A 413 -3.70 -27.87 -11.36
CA THR A 413 -4.88 -27.05 -11.22
C THR A 413 -4.56 -25.59 -11.57
N LEU A 414 -3.48 -25.01 -11.03
CA LEU A 414 -3.03 -23.67 -11.42
C LEU A 414 -2.59 -23.60 -12.89
N PHE A 415 -1.94 -24.64 -13.42
CA PHE A 415 -1.59 -24.68 -14.85
C PHE A 415 -2.82 -24.63 -15.76
N ASN A 416 -3.90 -25.31 -15.38
CA ASN A 416 -5.15 -25.27 -16.14
C ASN A 416 -5.81 -23.90 -16.07
N GLU A 417 -5.73 -23.22 -14.93
CA GLU A 417 -6.25 -21.85 -14.77
C GLU A 417 -5.48 -20.84 -15.64
N ILE A 418 -4.15 -20.85 -15.63
CA ILE A 418 -3.37 -19.86 -16.41
C ILE A 418 -3.57 -19.96 -17.93
N LYS A 419 -4.10 -21.09 -18.44
CA LYS A 419 -4.48 -21.23 -19.85
C LYS A 419 -5.57 -20.23 -20.26
N THR A 420 -6.35 -19.76 -19.30
CA THR A 420 -7.42 -18.78 -19.52
C THR A 420 -6.91 -17.34 -19.51
N TRP A 421 -5.66 -17.11 -19.09
CA TRP A 421 -5.12 -15.77 -18.91
C TRP A 421 -4.69 -15.14 -20.23
N LYS A 422 -4.87 -13.82 -20.34
CA LYS A 422 -4.38 -13.04 -21.48
C LYS A 422 -2.85 -13.15 -21.58
N GLY A 423 -2.36 -13.50 -22.77
CA GLY A 423 -0.94 -13.68 -23.04
C GLY A 423 -0.46 -15.13 -22.92
N PHE A 424 -1.28 -16.06 -22.43
CA PHE A 424 -0.93 -17.48 -22.43
C PHE A 424 -0.75 -18.02 -23.86
N LYS A 425 0.27 -18.87 -24.05
CA LYS A 425 0.50 -19.60 -25.30
C LYS A 425 0.62 -21.09 -25.03
N SER A 426 -0.08 -21.90 -25.83
CA SER A 426 -0.11 -23.37 -25.67
C SER A 426 1.15 -24.05 -26.23
N THR A 427 1.76 -23.49 -27.26
CA THR A 427 2.92 -24.05 -27.96
C THR A 427 4.22 -23.57 -27.33
N ARG A 428 5.20 -24.47 -27.19
CA ARG A 428 6.59 -24.11 -26.82
C ARG A 428 7.16 -23.11 -27.85
N PRO A 429 8.00 -22.15 -27.42
CA PRO A 429 8.85 -21.37 -28.32
C PRO A 429 9.73 -22.26 -29.19
#